data_AF-A0A023FG08-F1
#
_entry.id   AF-A0A023FG08-F1
#
_cell.length_a   1.000
_cell.length_b   1.000
_cell.length_c   1.000
_cell.angle_alpha   90.00
_cell.angle_beta   90.00
_cell.angle_gamma   90.00
#
_symmetry.space_group_name_H-M   'P 1'
#
loop_
_entity.id
_entity.type
_entity.pdbx_description
1 polymer ?
#
loop_
_entity_poly.entity_id
_entity_poly.type
_entity_poly.pdbx_seq_one_letter_code
_entity_poly.pdbx_strand_id
1 'polypeptide(L)'
;MEALLYTSLFCFMLLASHGFPNPDETNEDSDTEYDDYDSKETTEPLPTTTTKVPCLSFLHLKSDTDMKPIGCMKHCPNNYAKMPEGIPCYALTLEYARSMDKKQDYDCPLGNCKHGSCVKNGTTEKCRRVGTLRPE
;
A
#
# COMPACT_ATOMS: atom_id res chain seq x y z
N MET A 1 -27.24 -48.68 -22.91
CA MET A 1 -27.14 -47.49 -22.03
C MET A 1 -27.19 -46.30 -22.94
N GLU A 2 -28.42 -45.93 -23.28
CA GLU A 2 -28.76 -44.73 -24.04
C GLU A 2 -29.07 -43.63 -23.04
N ALA A 3 -28.85 -42.37 -23.45
CA ALA A 3 -29.12 -41.13 -22.71
C ALA A 3 -27.94 -40.72 -21.78
N LEU A 4 -27.35 -39.52 -21.84
CA LEU A 4 -27.83 -38.22 -22.31
C LEU A 4 -26.64 -37.34 -22.76
N LEU A 5 -26.48 -37.18 -24.06
CA LEU A 5 -25.67 -36.15 -24.72
C LEU A 5 -26.42 -34.80 -24.66
N TYR A 6 -26.38 -34.08 -23.54
CA TYR A 6 -27.15 -32.82 -23.40
C TYR A 6 -26.51 -31.76 -22.49
N THR A 7 -25.24 -31.41 -22.68
CA THR A 7 -24.62 -30.27 -21.95
C THR A 7 -23.69 -29.40 -22.79
N SER A 8 -23.84 -29.37 -24.12
CA SER A 8 -22.94 -28.62 -25.04
C SER A 8 -23.66 -27.64 -25.97
N LEU A 9 -24.79 -27.03 -25.56
CA LEU A 9 -25.62 -26.20 -26.45
C LEU A 9 -26.24 -24.97 -25.77
N PHE A 10 -25.51 -24.30 -24.87
CA PHE A 10 -25.98 -23.08 -24.19
C PHE A 10 -24.97 -21.92 -24.13
N CYS A 11 -24.00 -21.83 -25.05
CA CYS A 11 -23.03 -20.72 -25.06
C CYS A 11 -22.92 -19.92 -26.38
N PHE A 12 -23.82 -20.10 -27.36
CA PHE A 12 -23.68 -19.44 -28.67
C PHE A 12 -24.85 -18.55 -29.11
N MET A 13 -25.64 -18.00 -28.17
CA MET A 13 -26.78 -17.12 -28.51
C MET A 13 -26.77 -15.75 -27.80
N LEU A 14 -25.60 -15.19 -27.48
CA LEU A 14 -25.48 -13.84 -26.91
C LEU A 14 -24.55 -12.90 -27.71
N LEU A 15 -24.49 -13.06 -29.04
CA LEU A 15 -23.61 -12.26 -29.91
C LEU A 15 -24.35 -11.53 -31.06
N ALA A 16 -25.64 -11.23 -30.88
CA ALA A 16 -26.43 -10.55 -31.90
C ALA A 16 -27.21 -9.36 -31.34
N SER A 17 -26.51 -8.32 -30.89
CA SER A 17 -27.10 -6.97 -30.76
C SER A 17 -26.04 -5.90 -30.46
N HIS A 18 -25.13 -5.64 -31.40
CA HIS A 18 -24.44 -4.35 -31.50
C HIS A 18 -24.65 -3.84 -32.93
N GLY A 19 -25.63 -2.96 -33.09
CA GLY A 19 -25.84 -2.24 -34.34
C GLY A 19 -24.65 -1.33 -34.59
N PHE A 20 -24.02 -1.48 -35.75
CA PHE A 20 -23.01 -0.55 -36.24
C PHE A 20 -23.70 0.75 -36.69
N PRO A 21 -23.24 1.94 -36.27
CA PRO A 21 -23.60 3.17 -36.96
C PRO A 21 -22.83 3.25 -38.29
N ASN A 22 -23.56 3.48 -39.38
CA ASN A 22 -22.98 3.79 -40.69
C ASN A 22 -22.14 5.08 -40.60
N PRO A 23 -20.95 5.14 -41.20
CA PRO A 23 -20.25 6.40 -41.39
C PRO A 23 -20.81 7.08 -42.65
N ASP A 24 -21.75 8.01 -42.47
CA ASP A 24 -21.99 9.03 -43.49
C ASP A 24 -21.02 10.20 -43.22
N GLU A 25 -20.23 10.51 -44.24
CA GLU A 25 -19.31 11.64 -44.28
C GLU A 25 -20.07 12.96 -44.25
N THR A 26 -19.75 13.87 -43.31
CA THR A 26 -19.74 15.31 -43.61
C THR A 26 -18.86 16.06 -42.60
N ASN A 27 -17.91 16.83 -43.13
CA ASN A 27 -16.99 17.72 -42.42
C ASN A 27 -17.71 18.72 -41.49
N GLU A 28 -17.16 18.97 -40.29
CA GLU A 28 -17.16 20.32 -39.72
C GLU A 28 -16.01 20.52 -38.74
N ASP A 29 -15.39 21.68 -38.92
CA ASP A 29 -14.28 22.30 -38.23
C ASP A 29 -14.50 22.39 -36.71
N SER A 30 -13.51 22.00 -35.91
CA SER A 30 -13.46 22.30 -34.48
C SER A 30 -12.03 22.10 -33.99
N ASP A 31 -11.30 23.21 -33.87
CA ASP A 31 -10.13 23.36 -33.00
C ASP A 31 -10.34 22.61 -31.68
N THR A 32 -9.58 21.54 -31.48
CA THR A 32 -9.34 21.01 -30.14
C THR A 32 -7.83 20.98 -29.95
N GLU A 33 -7.35 22.00 -29.25
CA GLU A 33 -6.07 22.02 -28.55
C GLU A 33 -5.95 20.71 -27.75
N TYR A 34 -5.17 19.77 -28.28
CA TYR A 34 -4.88 18.52 -27.60
C TYR A 34 -3.86 18.83 -26.50
N ASP A 35 -4.29 18.70 -25.24
CA ASP A 35 -3.39 18.67 -24.09
C ASP A 35 -2.32 17.59 -24.32
N ASP A 36 -1.08 18.01 -24.50
CA ASP A 36 0.11 17.16 -24.57
C ASP A 36 0.27 16.45 -23.21
N TYR A 37 -0.36 15.29 -23.08
CA TYR A 37 -0.28 14.42 -21.92
C TYR A 37 1.19 14.00 -21.73
N ASP A 38 1.90 14.69 -20.82
CA ASP A 38 3.24 14.31 -20.34
C ASP A 38 3.20 12.82 -19.98
N SER A 39 3.86 12.01 -20.81
CA SER A 39 3.76 10.55 -20.85
C SER A 39 4.53 9.89 -19.71
N LYS A 40 4.64 10.55 -18.56
CA LYS A 40 5.18 9.97 -17.33
C LYS A 40 4.11 9.06 -16.77
N GLU A 41 4.24 7.80 -17.14
CA GLU A 41 3.55 6.65 -16.57
C GLU A 41 3.35 6.88 -15.07
N THR A 42 2.10 7.08 -14.66
CA THR A 42 1.78 7.24 -13.24
C THR A 42 1.89 5.86 -12.62
N THR A 43 3.04 5.57 -12.00
CA THR A 43 3.21 4.35 -11.22
C THR A 43 2.26 4.40 -10.03
N GLU A 44 1.17 3.65 -10.09
CA GLU A 44 0.29 3.50 -8.93
C GLU A 44 1.10 2.88 -7.77
N PRO A 45 1.00 3.44 -6.55
CA PRO A 45 1.68 2.87 -5.41
C PRO A 45 1.15 1.46 -5.15
N LEU A 46 2.06 0.51 -4.95
CA LEU A 46 1.71 -0.87 -4.63
C LEU A 46 0.73 -0.91 -3.44
N PRO A 47 -0.36 -1.68 -3.54
CA PRO A 47 -1.32 -1.80 -2.44
C PRO A 47 -0.63 -2.42 -1.21
N THR A 48 -0.45 -1.63 -0.15
CA THR A 48 0.09 -2.12 1.12
C THR A 48 -1.04 -2.76 1.93
N THR A 49 -1.17 -4.08 1.81
CA THR A 49 -2.11 -4.87 2.61
C THR A 49 -1.70 -4.82 4.08
N THR A 50 -2.29 -3.92 4.87
CA THR A 50 -2.03 -3.88 6.31
C THR A 50 -2.86 -4.96 7.00
N THR A 51 -2.30 -6.17 7.12
CA THR A 51 -2.90 -7.28 7.85
C THR A 51 -3.03 -6.91 9.35
N LYS A 52 -4.25 -6.94 9.92
CA LYS A 52 -4.47 -6.84 11.36
C LYS A 52 -3.76 -8.02 12.05
N VAL A 53 -2.76 -7.76 12.89
CA VAL A 53 -1.98 -8.81 13.57
C VAL A 53 -2.34 -8.92 15.06
N PRO A 54 -2.47 -10.14 15.64
CA PRO A 54 -2.78 -10.37 17.06
C PRO A 54 -1.66 -9.99 18.05
N CYS A 55 -0.49 -9.62 17.55
CA CYS A 55 0.60 -9.03 18.30
C CYS A 55 0.97 -7.74 17.56
N LEU A 56 1.16 -6.62 18.27
CA LEU A 56 1.83 -5.43 17.74
C LEU A 56 3.31 -5.79 17.55
N SER A 57 3.60 -6.66 16.58
CA SER A 57 4.93 -7.22 16.33
C SER A 57 5.98 -6.13 16.17
N PHE A 58 5.56 -5.02 15.57
CA PHE A 58 6.30 -3.77 15.56
C PHE A 58 5.27 -2.65 15.70
N LEU A 59 5.49 -1.72 16.62
CA LEU A 59 4.73 -0.48 16.61
C LEU A 59 5.13 0.27 15.34
N HIS A 60 4.16 0.60 14.50
CA HIS A 60 4.40 1.38 13.29
C HIS A 60 3.85 2.78 13.47
N LEU A 61 4.57 3.77 12.96
CA LEU A 61 4.10 5.13 12.82
C LEU A 61 3.77 5.38 11.35
N LYS A 62 2.72 6.16 11.11
CA LYS A 62 2.29 6.53 9.76
C LYS A 62 3.01 7.80 9.34
N SER A 63 3.68 7.80 8.19
CA SER A 63 4.01 9.03 7.47
C SER A 63 3.13 9.22 6.23
N ASP A 64 3.44 10.23 5.42
CA ASP A 64 2.77 10.46 4.14
C ASP A 64 3.14 9.41 3.08
N THR A 65 4.34 8.82 3.20
CA THR A 65 4.85 7.84 2.22
C THR A 65 4.42 6.42 2.56
N ASP A 66 4.65 5.98 3.80
CA ASP A 66 4.33 4.61 4.23
C ASP A 66 4.35 4.48 5.76
N MET A 67 3.81 3.38 6.28
CA MET A 67 3.95 3.02 7.69
C MET A 67 5.29 2.33 7.94
N LYS A 68 6.10 2.86 8.84
CA LYS A 68 7.41 2.29 9.17
C LYS A 68 7.47 1.83 10.63
N PRO A 69 8.18 0.73 10.93
CA PRO A 69 8.33 0.23 12.29
C PRO A 69 9.23 1.14 13.12
N ILE A 70 9.01 1.12 14.43
CA ILE A 70 9.94 1.68 15.41
C ILE A 70 10.95 0.60 15.77
N GLY A 71 12.23 0.89 15.54
CA GLY A 71 13.29 -0.09 15.72
C GLY A 71 13.21 -1.26 14.73
N CYS A 72 14.01 -2.29 15.00
CA CYS A 72 14.20 -3.44 14.11
C CYS A 72 14.15 -4.79 14.86
N MET A 73 13.57 -4.77 16.07
CA MET A 73 13.37 -5.95 16.90
C MET A 73 11.87 -6.17 17.13
N LYS A 74 11.45 -7.41 16.88
CA LYS A 74 10.12 -7.89 17.24
C LYS A 74 10.14 -8.25 18.71
N HIS A 75 9.23 -7.65 19.49
CA HIS A 75 9.03 -7.99 20.88
C HIS A 75 7.62 -8.56 21.06
N CYS A 76 7.45 -9.84 20.75
CA CYS A 76 6.24 -10.59 21.10
C CYS A 76 6.57 -11.59 22.21
N PRO A 77 5.63 -11.88 23.13
CA PRO A 77 5.80 -12.97 24.09
C PRO A 77 6.20 -14.26 23.36
N ASN A 78 7.30 -14.89 23.78
CA ASN A 78 7.88 -16.09 23.18
C ASN A 78 8.39 -15.96 21.73
N ASN A 79 8.44 -14.76 21.16
CA ASN A 79 8.91 -14.55 19.80
C ASN A 79 9.67 -13.21 19.68
N TYR A 80 10.99 -13.32 19.88
CA TYR A 80 11.96 -12.25 19.67
C TYR A 80 12.69 -12.51 18.36
N ALA A 81 12.54 -11.60 17.39
CA ALA A 81 13.12 -11.76 16.06
C ALA A 81 13.68 -10.44 15.57
N LYS A 82 14.78 -10.50 14.81
CA LYS A 82 15.36 -9.35 14.12
C LYS A 82 14.67 -9.16 12.77
N MET A 83 14.42 -7.92 12.39
CA MET A 83 14.00 -7.60 11.03
C MET A 83 15.15 -7.84 10.04
N PRO A 84 14.83 -8.10 8.76
CA PRO A 84 15.82 -8.13 7.70
C PRO A 84 16.66 -6.84 7.64
N GLU A 85 17.88 -6.98 7.17
CA GLU A 85 18.81 -5.86 6.97
C GLU A 85 18.25 -4.89 5.91
N GLY A 86 18.51 -3.60 6.09
CA GLY A 86 18.15 -2.56 5.12
C GLY A 86 16.69 -2.08 5.16
N ILE A 87 15.82 -2.69 5.97
CA ILE A 87 14.42 -2.24 6.09
C ILE A 87 14.38 -0.81 6.68
N PRO A 88 13.61 0.12 6.10
CA PRO A 88 13.47 1.47 6.62
C PRO A 88 12.71 1.46 7.96
N CYS A 89 13.19 2.24 8.91
CA CYS A 89 12.69 2.26 10.28
C CYS A 89 12.80 3.67 10.90
N TYR A 90 12.04 3.90 11.96
CA TYR A 90 12.24 5.07 12.81
C TYR A 90 13.21 4.76 13.94
N ALA A 91 14.25 5.59 14.05
CA ALA A 91 15.25 5.51 15.11
C ALA A 91 14.77 6.19 16.39
N LEU A 92 13.61 5.71 16.87
CA LEU A 92 12.93 6.12 18.11
C LEU A 92 12.91 4.95 19.09
N THR A 93 12.75 5.25 20.39
CA THR A 93 12.48 4.20 21.38
C THR A 93 11.00 3.83 21.35
N LEU A 94 10.69 2.58 21.71
CA LEU A 94 9.31 2.11 21.81
C LEU A 94 8.52 2.92 22.86
N GLU A 95 9.16 3.26 23.97
CA GLU A 95 8.57 4.07 25.04
C GLU A 95 8.17 5.47 24.56
N TYR A 96 9.06 6.17 23.86
CA TYR A 96 8.77 7.48 23.28
C TYR A 96 7.61 7.41 22.29
N ALA A 97 7.59 6.38 21.43
CA ALA A 97 6.51 6.21 20.49
C ALA A 97 5.17 5.86 21.16
N ARG A 98 5.20 5.14 22.29
CA ARG A 98 4.00 4.86 23.09
C ARG A 98 3.46 6.15 23.73
N SER A 99 4.33 7.09 24.10
CA SER A 99 3.94 8.38 24.66
C SER A 99 3.47 9.42 23.64
N MET A 100 3.63 9.17 22.33
CA MET A 100 3.17 10.10 21.29
C MET A 100 1.64 10.26 21.31
N ASP A 101 1.20 11.51 21.16
CA ASP A 101 -0.22 11.83 21.00
C ASP A 101 -0.75 11.26 19.69
N LYS A 102 -1.98 10.74 19.75
CA LYS A 102 -2.59 10.10 18.60
C LYS A 102 -2.89 11.16 17.53
N LYS A 103 -2.53 10.88 16.28
CA LYS A 103 -2.72 11.75 15.09
C LYS A 103 -1.95 13.08 15.12
N GLN A 104 -1.09 13.31 16.12
CA GLN A 104 -0.19 14.45 16.16
C GLN A 104 1.05 14.13 15.30
N ASP A 105 1.51 15.11 14.52
CA ASP A 105 2.71 14.97 13.69
C ASP A 105 3.97 15.32 14.49
N TYR A 106 4.99 14.47 14.34
CA TYR A 106 6.31 14.62 14.96
C TYR A 106 7.40 14.48 13.91
N ASP A 107 8.56 15.06 14.17
CA ASP A 107 9.76 14.84 13.36
C ASP A 107 10.44 13.54 13.77
N CYS A 108 10.37 12.55 12.88
CA CYS A 108 10.80 11.20 13.16
C CYS A 108 12.10 10.91 12.41
N PRO A 109 13.21 10.63 13.11
CA PRO A 109 14.49 10.32 12.49
C PRO A 109 14.40 8.98 11.76
N LEU A 110 14.77 9.01 10.48
CA LEU A 110 14.81 7.84 9.62
C LEU A 110 16.13 7.09 9.77
N GLY A 111 16.07 5.81 9.45
CA GLY A 111 17.21 4.92 9.43
C GLY A 111 16.89 3.64 8.69
N ASN A 112 17.86 2.73 8.71
CA ASN A 112 17.72 1.40 8.15
C ASN A 112 18.14 0.35 9.18
N CYS A 113 17.48 -0.80 9.16
CA CYS A 113 17.79 -1.91 10.04
C CYS A 113 19.19 -2.46 9.77
N LYS A 114 20.02 -2.51 10.83
CA LYS A 114 21.31 -3.18 10.85
C LYS A 114 21.47 -4.04 12.09
N HIS A 115 21.62 -5.35 11.93
CA HIS A 115 21.79 -6.33 13.00
C HIS A 115 20.72 -6.30 14.11
N GLY A 116 19.50 -5.85 13.79
CA GLY A 116 18.39 -5.68 14.75
C GLY A 116 18.29 -4.27 15.35
N SER A 117 19.15 -3.33 14.98
CA SER A 117 19.09 -1.94 15.41
C SER A 117 18.70 -1.01 14.26
N CYS A 118 17.92 0.05 14.53
CA CYS A 118 17.64 1.06 13.52
C CYS A 118 18.78 2.10 13.48
N VAL A 119 19.60 2.06 12.43
CA VAL A 119 20.74 2.98 12.26
C VAL A 119 20.31 4.20 11.48
N LYS A 120 20.41 5.38 12.11
CA LYS A 120 20.03 6.67 11.52
C LYS A 120 20.77 6.92 10.20
N ASN A 121 20.07 7.43 9.21
CA ASN A 121 20.62 7.83 7.91
C ASN A 121 20.82 9.35 7.78
N GLY A 122 20.45 10.13 8.81
CA GLY A 122 20.56 11.58 8.82
C GLY A 122 19.34 12.32 8.27
N THR A 123 18.29 11.61 7.82
CA THR A 123 17.05 12.22 7.35
C THR A 123 15.94 12.12 8.40
N THR A 124 14.92 12.96 8.24
CA THR A 124 13.73 13.01 9.10
C THR A 124 12.50 13.14 8.22
N GLU A 125 11.38 12.53 8.63
CA GLU A 125 10.07 12.76 8.01
C GLU A 125 9.01 13.00 9.07
N LYS A 126 7.89 13.61 8.68
CA LYS A 126 6.72 13.71 9.55
C LYS A 126 6.12 12.33 9.77
N CYS A 127 5.90 11.97 11.03
CA CYS A 127 5.22 10.74 11.36
C CYS A 127 4.26 10.91 12.53
N ARG A 128 3.22 10.07 12.57
CA ARG A 128 2.16 10.13 13.57
C ARG A 128 1.69 8.76 14.00
N ARG A 129 1.28 8.66 15.27
CA ARG A 129 0.64 7.46 15.80
C ARG A 129 -0.83 7.41 15.41
N VAL A 130 -1.23 6.38 14.67
CA VAL A 130 -2.63 6.22 14.23
C VAL A 130 -3.37 5.08 14.94
N GLY A 131 -2.65 4.09 15.46
CA GLY A 131 -3.21 2.93 16.17
C GLY A 131 -3.56 3.20 17.63
N THR A 132 -4.52 2.45 18.16
CA THR A 132 -4.74 2.30 19.60
C THR A 132 -3.75 1.30 20.17
N LEU A 133 -2.97 1.72 21.17
CA LEU A 133 -2.16 0.81 21.97
C LEU A 133 -3.12 -0.01 22.84
N ARG A 134 -3.00 -1.34 22.82
CA ARG A 134 -3.65 -2.16 23.85
C ARG A 134 -2.76 -2.12 25.09
N PRO A 135 -3.31 -1.88 26.30
CA PRO A 135 -2.55 -2.08 27.52
C PRO A 135 -2.10 -3.55 27.58
N GLU A 136 -0.83 -3.77 27.93
CA GLU A 136 -0.23 -5.08 28.20
C GLU A 136 -0.75 -5.66 29.53
#